data_AF-A0A5E4L3E9-F1
#
_entry.id   AF-A0A5E4L3E9-F1
#
_cell.length_a   1.000
_cell.length_b   1.000
_cell.length_c   1.000
_cell.angle_alpha   90.00
_cell.angle_beta   90.00
_cell.angle_gamma   90.00
#
_symmetry.space_group_name_H-M   'P 1'
#
loop_
_entity.id
_entity.type
_entity.pdbx_description
1 polymer ?
#
loop_
_entity_poly.entity_id
_entity_poly.type
_entity_poly.pdbx_seq_one_letter_code
_entity_poly.pdbx_strand_id
1 'polypeptide(L)'
;MYCSRCGALNPDESSSCVKCGSNLKPDNQISSSSPNKKKGLFEQMDIISEEIEKLGFFYKLIFYIEGFFVLLFFSIYTLFIGPIIVYFWGKRGWPRNSLVKAFLYANLIYAIILILFIPLMLFSFLAFDGTEQAQFEVGEAIRSKEKVAGNIISINGSLVNDTDQWDDPSHTLKFKMTDGLYTIDVVYTGEKPDMRCKDTQIRATGQFEGNVFKARDMWVLLSSKYYTARTSNDKSSNQTLPLLVD
;
A
#
# COMPACT_ATOMS: atom_id res chain seq x y z
N MET A 1 19.38 -36.89 0.07
CA MET A 1 18.34 -35.87 -0.28
C MET A 1 17.45 -35.45 0.90
N TYR A 2 16.97 -34.20 0.95
CA TYR A 2 16.03 -33.72 2.00
C TYR A 2 14.57 -33.82 1.56
N CYS A 3 13.68 -34.22 2.48
CA CYS A 3 12.23 -34.29 2.22
C CYS A 3 11.59 -32.89 2.25
N SER A 4 10.90 -32.49 1.18
CA SER A 4 10.19 -31.20 1.08
C SER A 4 9.01 -31.07 2.05
N ARG A 5 8.45 -32.18 2.52
CA ARG A 5 7.29 -32.18 3.43
C ARG A 5 7.68 -32.09 4.90
N CYS A 6 8.77 -32.71 5.31
CA CYS A 6 9.13 -32.84 6.74
C CYS A 6 10.60 -32.56 7.06
N GLY A 7 11.44 -32.22 6.08
CA GLY A 7 12.84 -31.84 6.26
C GLY A 7 13.79 -32.98 6.66
N ALA A 8 13.35 -34.24 6.69
CA ALA A 8 14.22 -35.36 7.04
C ALA A 8 15.27 -35.62 5.95
N LEU A 9 16.50 -35.96 6.35
CA LEU A 9 17.56 -36.44 5.45
C LEU A 9 17.27 -37.90 5.08
N ASN A 10 17.29 -38.22 3.79
CA ASN A 10 17.06 -39.56 3.26
C ASN A 10 18.24 -39.99 2.38
N PRO A 11 18.52 -41.30 2.27
CA PRO A 11 19.54 -41.85 1.37
C PRO A 11 19.29 -41.46 -0.09
N ASP A 12 20.34 -41.36 -0.90
CA ASP A 12 20.24 -40.81 -2.25
C ASP A 12 19.49 -41.72 -3.25
N GLU A 13 19.16 -42.96 -2.87
CA GLU A 13 18.38 -43.91 -3.67
C GLU A 13 16.92 -44.10 -3.18
N SER A 14 16.49 -43.36 -2.17
CA SER A 14 15.18 -43.56 -1.56
C SER A 14 14.05 -42.91 -2.38
N SER A 15 13.06 -43.72 -2.79
CA SER A 15 11.87 -43.26 -3.52
C SER A 15 10.81 -42.62 -2.63
N SER A 16 10.93 -42.78 -1.31
CA SER A 16 9.98 -42.28 -0.31
C SER A 16 10.69 -41.87 0.96
N CYS A 17 10.17 -40.84 1.62
CA CYS A 17 10.73 -40.31 2.85
C CYS A 17 10.58 -41.30 4.01
N VAL A 18 11.68 -41.63 4.68
CA VAL A 18 11.71 -42.58 5.80
C VAL A 18 10.93 -42.11 7.02
N LYS A 19 10.69 -40.79 7.15
CA LYS A 19 10.00 -40.21 8.30
C LYS A 19 8.49 -40.03 8.09
N CYS A 20 8.06 -39.66 6.89
CA CYS A 20 6.65 -39.29 6.65
C CYS A 20 6.01 -40.00 5.44
N GLY A 21 6.73 -40.88 4.76
CA GLY A 21 6.22 -41.65 3.62
C GLY A 21 5.96 -40.83 2.35
N SER A 22 6.26 -39.53 2.32
CA SER A 22 6.09 -38.72 1.11
C SER A 22 7.02 -39.17 -0.01
N ASN A 23 6.53 -39.20 -1.24
CA ASN A 23 7.30 -39.60 -2.41
C ASN A 23 8.43 -38.57 -2.68
N LEU A 24 9.67 -39.06 -2.80
CA LEU A 24 10.84 -38.27 -3.13
C LEU A 24 11.04 -38.37 -4.65
N LYS A 25 10.24 -37.63 -5.43
CA LYS A 25 10.44 -37.60 -6.89
C LYS A 25 11.77 -36.89 -7.19
N PRO A 26 12.65 -37.47 -8.04
CA PRO A 26 13.81 -36.77 -8.55
C PRO A 26 13.36 -35.57 -9.39
N ASP A 27 13.83 -34.39 -9.02
CA ASP A 27 13.38 -33.08 -9.49
C ASP A 27 13.92 -32.74 -10.90
N ASN A 28 13.87 -33.70 -11.83
CA ASN A 28 14.31 -33.51 -13.22
C ASN A 28 13.25 -32.84 -14.12
N GLN A 29 12.16 -32.35 -13.53
CA GLN A 29 11.17 -31.53 -14.23
C GLN A 29 10.73 -30.35 -13.38
N ILE A 30 11.68 -29.55 -12.90
CA ILE A 30 11.38 -28.14 -12.64
C ILE A 30 11.06 -27.52 -13.99
N SER A 31 9.76 -27.47 -14.26
CA SER A 31 9.16 -26.73 -15.35
C SER A 31 9.72 -25.31 -15.28
N SER A 32 10.62 -24.99 -16.20
CA SER A 32 10.95 -23.63 -16.57
C SER A 32 9.65 -22.97 -17.00
N SER A 33 8.99 -22.31 -16.06
CA SER A 33 7.92 -21.38 -16.38
C SER A 33 8.54 -20.34 -17.31
N SER A 34 8.17 -20.46 -18.58
CA SER A 34 8.72 -19.65 -19.68
C SER A 34 8.68 -18.17 -19.31
N PRO A 35 9.84 -17.47 -19.30
CA PRO A 35 9.91 -16.04 -18.96
C PRO A 35 9.10 -15.16 -19.93
N ASN A 36 8.64 -15.71 -21.07
CA ASN A 36 7.81 -14.99 -22.03
C ASN A 36 6.34 -14.86 -21.63
N LYS A 37 5.80 -15.72 -20.73
CA LYS A 37 4.37 -15.62 -20.35
C LYS A 37 4.11 -14.50 -19.32
N LYS A 38 5.12 -14.09 -18.55
CA LYS A 38 4.99 -13.00 -17.58
C LYS A 38 4.92 -11.62 -18.25
N LYS A 39 5.61 -11.41 -19.38
CA LYS A 39 5.61 -10.11 -20.08
C LYS A 39 4.21 -9.60 -20.45
N GLY A 40 3.33 -10.47 -20.96
CA GLY A 40 1.97 -10.07 -21.35
C GLY A 40 1.02 -9.83 -20.18
N LEU A 41 1.30 -10.40 -19.00
CA LEU A 41 0.47 -10.19 -17.82
C LEU A 41 0.72 -8.81 -17.18
N PHE A 42 1.98 -8.36 -17.19
CA PHE A 42 2.37 -7.04 -16.66
C PHE A 42 1.84 -5.90 -17.53
N GLU A 43 1.99 -6.00 -18.85
CA GLU A 43 1.43 -4.99 -19.78
C GLU A 43 -0.10 -4.88 -19.66
N GLN A 44 -0.77 -5.98 -19.30
CA GLN A 44 -2.20 -5.97 -19.04
C GLN A 44 -2.56 -5.36 -17.67
N MET A 45 -1.70 -5.48 -16.65
CA MET A 45 -1.94 -4.88 -15.33
C MET A 45 -1.73 -3.35 -15.33
N ASP A 46 -0.76 -2.83 -16.08
CA ASP A 46 -0.53 -1.39 -16.21
C ASP A 46 -1.73 -0.67 -16.86
N ILE A 47 -2.32 -1.29 -17.89
CA ILE A 47 -3.53 -0.77 -18.55
C ILE A 47 -4.70 -0.74 -17.55
N ILE A 48 -4.83 -1.79 -16.74
CA ILE A 48 -5.91 -1.90 -15.75
C ILE A 48 -5.73 -0.86 -14.62
N SER A 49 -4.50 -0.60 -14.15
CA SER A 49 -4.29 0.39 -13.08
C SER A 49 -4.60 1.81 -13.56
N GLU A 50 -4.22 2.14 -14.79
CA GLU A 50 -4.54 3.45 -15.40
C GLU A 50 -6.06 3.64 -15.55
N GLU A 51 -6.80 2.59 -15.93
CA GLU A 51 -8.26 2.63 -15.99
C GLU A 51 -8.92 2.79 -14.61
N ILE A 52 -8.39 2.12 -13.58
CA ILE A 52 -8.90 2.23 -12.21
C ILE A 52 -8.68 3.64 -11.64
N GLU A 53 -7.51 4.24 -11.88
CA GLU A 53 -7.23 5.62 -11.44
C GLU A 53 -8.17 6.62 -12.11
N LYS A 54 -8.39 6.46 -13.42
CA LYS A 54 -9.38 7.25 -14.18
C LYS A 54 -10.78 7.07 -13.62
N LEU A 55 -11.21 5.83 -13.34
CA LEU A 55 -12.52 5.57 -12.73
C LEU A 55 -12.67 6.28 -11.38
N GLY A 56 -11.65 6.20 -10.53
CA GLY A 56 -11.64 6.88 -9.22
C GLY A 56 -11.82 8.40 -9.35
N PHE A 57 -11.17 9.01 -10.34
CA PHE A 57 -11.35 10.43 -10.65
C PHE A 57 -12.78 10.76 -11.11
N PHE A 58 -13.36 9.97 -12.01
CA PHE A 58 -14.72 10.21 -12.51
C PHE A 58 -15.79 10.11 -11.42
N TYR A 59 -15.72 9.09 -10.55
CA TYR A 59 -16.66 8.95 -9.44
C TYR A 59 -16.59 10.14 -8.48
N LYS A 60 -15.38 10.65 -8.20
CA LYS A 60 -15.20 11.88 -7.39
C LYS A 60 -15.86 13.07 -8.06
N LEU A 61 -15.61 13.29 -9.36
CA LEU A 61 -16.19 14.40 -10.11
C LEU A 61 -17.73 14.36 -10.08
N ILE A 62 -18.32 13.18 -10.28
CA ILE A 62 -19.77 12.97 -10.20
C ILE A 62 -20.28 13.36 -8.81
N PHE A 63 -19.64 12.90 -7.74
CA PHE A 63 -20.04 13.21 -6.37
C PHE A 63 -20.01 14.73 -6.09
N TYR A 64 -18.99 15.46 -6.57
CA TYR A 64 -18.94 16.91 -6.44
C TYR A 64 -20.02 17.63 -7.25
N ILE A 65 -20.31 17.16 -8.46
CA ILE A 65 -21.36 17.72 -9.32
C ILE A 65 -22.73 17.53 -8.67
N GLU A 66 -23.04 16.33 -8.16
CA GLU A 66 -24.29 16.06 -7.45
C GLU A 66 -24.41 16.92 -6.19
N GLY A 67 -23.34 17.00 -5.39
CA GLY A 67 -23.29 17.88 -4.22
C GLY A 67 -23.56 19.34 -4.59
N PHE A 68 -22.96 19.83 -5.67
CA PHE A 68 -23.17 21.19 -6.16
C PHE A 68 -24.63 21.44 -6.58
N PHE A 69 -25.25 20.52 -7.32
CA PHE A 69 -26.65 20.66 -7.72
C PHE A 69 -27.61 20.67 -6.53
N VAL A 70 -27.35 19.86 -5.50
CA VAL A 70 -28.14 19.88 -4.26
C VAL A 70 -28.03 21.26 -3.59
N LEU A 71 -26.82 21.80 -3.43
CA LEU A 71 -26.63 23.14 -2.84
C LEU A 71 -27.30 24.24 -3.66
N LEU A 72 -27.22 24.16 -4.99
CA LEU A 72 -27.87 25.10 -5.89
C LEU A 72 -29.40 25.03 -5.73
N PHE A 73 -29.97 23.82 -5.72
CA PHE A 73 -31.41 23.61 -5.52
C PHE A 73 -31.91 24.20 -4.19
N PHE A 74 -31.21 23.93 -3.09
CA PHE A 74 -31.55 24.51 -1.80
C PHE A 74 -31.42 26.04 -1.78
N SER A 75 -30.42 26.59 -2.48
CA SER A 75 -30.24 28.04 -2.58
C SER A 75 -31.38 28.71 -3.38
N ILE A 76 -31.85 28.09 -4.46
CA ILE A 76 -33.04 28.56 -5.20
C ILE A 76 -34.28 28.47 -4.31
N TYR A 77 -34.44 27.37 -3.57
CA TYR A 77 -35.59 27.16 -2.70
C TYR A 77 -35.67 28.24 -1.61
N THR A 78 -34.55 28.57 -0.96
CA THR A 78 -34.53 29.59 0.10
C THR A 78 -34.74 31.01 -0.44
N LEU A 79 -34.20 31.33 -1.62
CA LEU A 79 -34.31 32.67 -2.21
C LEU A 79 -35.67 32.96 -2.86
N PHE A 80 -36.25 31.98 -3.56
CA PHE A 80 -37.43 32.21 -4.39
C PHE A 80 -38.67 31.51 -3.85
N ILE A 81 -38.59 30.21 -3.57
CA ILE A 81 -39.76 29.40 -3.23
C ILE A 81 -40.25 29.67 -1.81
N GLY A 82 -39.33 29.78 -0.84
CA GLY A 82 -39.64 30.03 0.56
C GLY A 82 -40.47 31.30 0.80
N PRO A 83 -40.07 32.47 0.27
CA PRO A 83 -40.87 33.69 0.39
C PRO A 83 -42.26 33.58 -0.24
N ILE A 84 -42.38 32.89 -1.38
CA ILE A 84 -43.67 32.65 -2.05
C ILE A 84 -44.58 31.79 -1.17
N ILE A 85 -44.05 30.73 -0.54
CA ILE A 85 -44.79 29.87 0.39
C ILE A 85 -45.28 30.70 1.59
N VAL A 86 -44.39 31.47 2.23
CA VAL A 86 -44.76 32.31 3.38
C VAL A 86 -45.86 33.31 3.00
N TYR A 87 -45.75 33.95 1.83
CA TYR A 87 -46.75 34.88 1.33
C TYR A 87 -48.10 34.19 1.09
N PHE A 88 -48.11 33.09 0.35
CA PHE A 88 -49.34 32.39 -0.03
C PHE A 88 -50.07 31.79 1.18
N TRP A 89 -49.34 31.19 2.11
CA TRP A 89 -49.91 30.60 3.32
C TRP A 89 -50.38 31.66 4.32
N GLY A 90 -49.70 32.80 4.39
CA GLY A 90 -50.19 33.95 5.16
C GLY A 90 -51.57 34.43 4.68
N LYS A 91 -51.83 34.41 3.37
CA LYS A 91 -53.15 34.77 2.80
C LYS A 91 -54.25 33.76 3.17
N ARG A 92 -53.91 32.50 3.43
CA ARG A 92 -54.85 31.46 3.90
C ARG A 92 -55.17 31.53 5.40
N GLY A 93 -54.73 32.59 6.10
CA GLY A 93 -55.05 32.82 7.51
C GLY A 93 -54.09 32.16 8.50
N TRP A 94 -52.96 31.61 8.03
CA TRP A 94 -51.92 31.15 8.94
C TRP A 94 -51.23 32.33 9.63
N PRO A 95 -50.87 32.21 10.91
CA PRO A 95 -50.19 33.26 11.64
C PRO A 95 -48.82 33.54 11.01
N ARG A 96 -48.71 34.70 10.34
CA ARG A 96 -47.53 35.11 9.58
C ARG A 96 -46.25 35.03 10.41
N ASN A 97 -46.32 35.36 11.71
CA ASN A 97 -45.19 35.31 12.63
C ASN A 97 -44.64 33.89 12.81
N SER A 98 -45.50 32.87 12.80
CA SER A 98 -45.07 31.47 12.90
C SER A 98 -44.40 31.00 11.61
N LEU A 99 -44.93 31.39 10.45
CA LEU A 99 -44.36 31.07 9.14
C LEU A 99 -42.98 31.73 8.94
N VAL A 100 -42.84 33.00 9.33
CA VAL A 100 -41.56 33.71 9.24
C VAL A 100 -40.52 33.06 10.15
N LYS A 101 -40.88 32.70 11.39
CA LYS A 101 -39.96 31.98 12.30
C LYS A 101 -39.53 30.64 11.72
N ALA A 102 -40.45 29.84 11.20
CA ALA A 102 -40.14 28.56 10.57
C ALA A 102 -39.17 28.70 9.39
N PHE A 103 -39.39 29.71 8.53
CA PHE A 103 -38.50 30.04 7.43
C PHE A 103 -37.10 30.46 7.91
N LEU A 104 -37.03 31.31 8.94
CA LEU A 104 -35.75 31.72 9.53
C LEU A 104 -35.00 30.53 10.15
N TYR A 105 -35.68 29.62 10.86
CA TYR A 105 -35.06 28.41 11.39
C TYR A 105 -34.56 27.47 10.28
N ALA A 106 -35.32 27.30 9.20
CA ALA A 106 -34.88 26.49 8.06
C ALA A 106 -33.62 27.06 7.40
N ASN A 107 -33.54 28.38 7.21
CA ASN A 107 -32.35 29.05 6.69
C ASN A 107 -31.14 28.93 7.64
N LEU A 108 -31.38 29.04 8.95
CA LEU A 108 -30.34 28.86 9.96
C LEU A 108 -29.76 27.44 9.93
N ILE A 109 -30.63 26.42 9.86
CA ILE A 109 -30.21 25.01 9.75
C ILE A 109 -29.41 24.80 8.45
N TYR A 110 -29.90 25.33 7.33
CA TYR A 110 -29.20 25.24 6.05
C TYR A 110 -27.80 25.89 6.09
N ALA A 111 -27.68 27.07 6.71
CA ALA A 111 -26.39 27.73 6.90
C ALA A 111 -25.42 26.90 7.75
N ILE A 112 -25.90 26.26 8.82
CA ILE A 112 -25.09 25.35 9.63
C ILE A 112 -24.62 24.15 8.82
N ILE A 113 -25.50 23.54 8.01
CA ILE A 113 -25.15 22.43 7.13
C ILE A 113 -24.06 22.85 6.15
N LEU A 114 -24.16 24.02 5.51
CA LEU A 114 -23.14 24.55 4.61
C LEU A 114 -21.78 24.71 5.30
N ILE A 115 -21.78 25.31 6.50
CA ILE A 115 -20.56 25.57 7.28
C ILE A 115 -19.87 24.25 7.66
N LEU A 116 -20.62 23.17 7.90
CA LEU A 116 -20.05 21.85 8.23
C LEU A 116 -19.65 21.05 6.98
N PHE A 117 -20.43 21.15 5.90
CA PHE A 117 -20.25 20.32 4.71
C PHE A 117 -19.09 20.80 3.82
N ILE A 118 -18.89 22.11 3.68
CA ILE A 118 -17.79 22.68 2.89
C ILE A 118 -16.41 22.22 3.40
N PRO A 119 -16.06 22.34 4.70
CA PRO A 119 -14.76 21.87 5.18
C PRO A 119 -14.63 20.36 5.13
N LEU A 120 -15.73 19.61 5.28
CA LEU A 120 -15.71 18.15 5.12
C LEU A 120 -15.35 17.76 3.67
N MET A 121 -16.00 18.39 2.68
CA MET A 121 -15.68 18.21 1.27
C MET A 121 -14.24 18.59 0.95
N LEU A 122 -13.78 19.73 1.48
CA LEU A 122 -12.40 20.16 1.31
C LEU A 122 -11.41 19.19 1.96
N PHE A 123 -11.72 18.68 3.16
CA PHE A 123 -10.88 17.70 3.83
C PHE A 123 -10.86 16.37 3.07
N SER A 124 -11.99 15.89 2.56
CA SER A 124 -12.05 14.70 1.72
C SER A 124 -11.26 14.86 0.42
N PHE A 125 -11.23 16.07 -0.14
CA PHE A 125 -10.40 16.40 -1.30
C PHE A 125 -8.91 16.31 -0.95
N LEU A 126 -8.49 16.96 0.14
CA LEU A 126 -7.08 17.02 0.56
C LEU A 126 -6.54 15.70 1.12
N ALA A 127 -7.37 14.93 1.83
CA ALA A 127 -6.98 13.65 2.44
C ALA A 127 -6.63 12.58 1.39
N PHE A 128 -6.98 12.82 0.12
CA PHE A 128 -6.76 11.86 -0.95
C PHE A 128 -5.51 12.11 -1.80
N ASP A 129 -4.67 13.09 -1.45
CA ASP A 129 -3.32 13.25 -2.01
C ASP A 129 -2.33 12.19 -1.48
N GLY A 130 -2.84 11.13 -0.83
CA GLY A 130 -2.10 9.91 -0.60
C GLY A 130 -1.77 9.27 -1.94
N THR A 131 -0.68 9.72 -2.55
CA THR A 131 -0.08 9.10 -3.73
C THR A 131 0.07 7.62 -3.43
N GLU A 132 -0.69 6.76 -4.11
CA GLU A 132 -0.37 5.35 -4.20
C GLU A 132 1.05 5.30 -4.78
N GLN A 133 2.04 5.07 -3.91
CA GLN A 133 3.42 5.01 -4.35
C GLN A 133 3.53 3.82 -5.30
N ALA A 134 3.71 4.11 -6.59
CA ALA A 134 3.87 3.10 -7.61
C ALA A 134 4.96 2.12 -7.17
N GLN A 135 4.60 0.84 -7.10
CA GLN A 135 5.46 -0.25 -6.65
C GLN A 135 6.04 -0.94 -7.88
N PHE A 136 7.36 -0.92 -7.99
CA PHE A 136 8.10 -1.50 -9.11
C PHE A 136 8.96 -2.66 -8.63
N GLU A 137 9.18 -3.66 -9.47
CA GLU A 137 10.33 -4.56 -9.30
C GLU A 137 11.62 -3.87 -9.78
N VAL A 138 12.79 -4.36 -9.36
CA VAL A 138 14.10 -3.76 -9.70
C VAL A 138 14.27 -3.54 -11.22
N GLY A 139 14.01 -4.57 -12.03
CA GLY A 139 14.17 -4.49 -13.47
C GLY A 139 13.17 -3.55 -14.15
N GLU A 140 11.99 -3.38 -13.56
CA GLU A 140 10.98 -2.44 -14.05
C GLU A 140 11.37 -1.00 -13.74
N ALA A 141 11.80 -0.73 -12.50
CA ALA A 141 12.29 0.58 -12.08
C ALA A 141 13.47 1.05 -12.96
N ILE A 142 14.38 0.15 -13.34
CA ILE A 142 15.51 0.48 -14.22
C ILE A 142 15.04 0.83 -15.64
N ARG A 143 14.06 0.11 -16.19
CA ARG A 143 13.54 0.38 -17.55
C ARG A 143 12.70 1.65 -17.61
N SER A 144 11.93 1.89 -16.56
CA SER A 144 11.05 3.06 -16.43
C SER A 144 11.76 4.28 -15.84
N LYS A 145 13.07 4.19 -15.59
CA LYS A 145 13.88 5.20 -14.91
C LYS A 145 13.69 6.61 -15.46
N GLU A 146 13.66 6.78 -16.78
CA GLU A 146 13.48 8.09 -17.42
C GLU A 146 12.07 8.67 -17.18
N LYS A 147 11.06 7.81 -17.07
CA LYS A 147 9.66 8.19 -16.80
C LYS A 147 9.42 8.54 -15.32
N VAL A 148 10.18 7.90 -14.43
CA VAL A 148 10.00 8.03 -12.96
C VAL A 148 11.09 8.89 -12.29
N ALA A 149 12.04 9.44 -13.05
CA ALA A 149 13.09 10.29 -12.52
C ALA A 149 12.49 11.52 -11.83
N GLY A 150 12.94 11.79 -10.59
CA GLY A 150 12.42 12.88 -9.75
C GLY A 150 11.13 12.56 -8.98
N ASN A 151 10.49 11.42 -9.24
CA ASN A 151 9.32 10.96 -8.47
C ASN A 151 9.74 10.02 -7.35
N ILE A 152 8.98 10.04 -6.25
CA ILE A 152 9.13 9.09 -5.16
C ILE A 152 8.39 7.80 -5.55
N ILE A 153 9.14 6.72 -5.69
CA ILE A 153 8.63 5.39 -6.05
C ILE A 153 9.03 4.36 -4.99
N SER A 154 8.34 3.21 -4.98
CA SER A 154 8.70 2.08 -4.13
C SER A 154 9.26 0.95 -4.99
N ILE A 155 10.43 0.42 -4.66
CA ILE A 155 11.08 -0.67 -5.38
C ILE A 155 11.13 -1.91 -4.48
N ASN A 156 10.57 -3.01 -4.97
CA ASN A 156 10.69 -4.32 -4.35
C ASN A 156 11.85 -5.10 -4.99
N GLY A 157 12.68 -5.74 -4.18
CA GLY A 157 13.78 -6.58 -4.64
C GLY A 157 14.40 -7.38 -3.50
N SER A 158 15.37 -8.22 -3.82
CA SER A 158 16.16 -8.97 -2.85
C SER A 158 17.51 -8.31 -2.63
N LEU A 159 18.02 -8.36 -1.40
CA LEU A 159 19.38 -7.94 -1.08
C LEU A 159 20.39 -8.82 -1.83
N VAL A 160 21.36 -8.22 -2.52
CA VAL A 160 22.51 -8.95 -3.03
C VAL A 160 23.47 -9.18 -1.86
N ASN A 161 23.77 -10.45 -1.57
CA ASN A 161 24.61 -10.84 -0.44
C ASN A 161 25.98 -10.14 -0.48
N ASP A 162 26.48 -9.77 0.70
CA ASP A 162 27.81 -9.16 0.92
C ASP A 162 28.01 -7.78 0.23
N THR A 163 26.91 -7.10 -0.10
CA THR A 163 26.96 -5.74 -0.69
C THR A 163 26.57 -4.64 0.28
N ASP A 164 26.03 -5.00 1.44
CA ASP A 164 25.60 -4.07 2.47
C ASP A 164 26.80 -3.47 3.22
N GLN A 165 26.93 -2.15 3.13
CA GLN A 165 27.96 -1.36 3.79
C GLN A 165 27.27 -0.26 4.58
N TRP A 166 27.34 -0.37 5.90
CA TRP A 166 26.82 0.61 6.84
C TRP A 166 27.90 1.62 7.21
N ASP A 167 27.58 2.90 7.06
CA ASP A 167 28.40 4.02 7.49
C ASP A 167 27.75 4.71 8.70
N ASP A 168 28.27 4.41 9.90
CA ASP A 168 27.75 4.93 11.17
C ASP A 168 27.73 6.47 11.22
N PRO A 169 28.83 7.19 10.91
CA PRO A 169 28.86 8.65 10.91
C PRO A 169 27.80 9.34 10.04
N SER A 170 27.50 8.78 8.86
CA SER A 170 26.55 9.37 7.90
C SER A 170 25.15 8.75 7.98
N HIS A 171 24.93 7.81 8.91
CA HIS A 171 23.68 7.04 9.04
C HIS A 171 23.18 6.51 7.69
N THR A 172 24.11 6.02 6.86
CA THR A 172 23.83 5.64 5.48
C THR A 172 24.19 4.17 5.24
N LEU A 173 23.24 3.43 4.66
CA LEU A 173 23.44 2.08 4.17
C LEU A 173 23.57 2.09 2.65
N LYS A 174 24.67 1.55 2.13
CA LYS A 174 24.86 1.32 0.70
C LYS A 174 24.76 -0.17 0.43
N PHE A 175 23.94 -0.58 -0.53
CA PHE A 175 23.76 -1.99 -0.88
C PHE A 175 23.25 -2.14 -2.31
N LYS A 176 23.26 -3.36 -2.84
CA LYS A 176 22.65 -3.68 -4.13
C LYS A 176 21.36 -4.45 -3.93
N MET A 177 20.34 -4.12 -4.71
CA MET A 177 19.08 -4.88 -4.81
C MET A 177 18.97 -5.57 -6.16
N THR A 178 18.38 -6.75 -6.21
CA THR A 178 18.15 -7.51 -7.44
C THR A 178 16.77 -8.17 -7.49
N ASP A 179 16.20 -8.29 -8.68
CA ASP A 179 15.02 -9.14 -8.98
C ASP A 179 15.43 -10.51 -9.56
N GLY A 180 16.73 -10.82 -9.57
CA GLY A 180 17.32 -12.01 -10.19
C GLY A 180 17.75 -11.83 -11.65
N LEU A 181 17.34 -10.76 -12.33
CA LEU A 181 17.73 -10.43 -13.70
C LEU A 181 18.51 -9.13 -13.80
N TYR A 182 18.11 -8.14 -13.02
CA TYR A 182 18.71 -6.82 -12.96
C TYR A 182 19.16 -6.49 -11.55
N THR A 183 20.12 -5.59 -11.44
CA THR A 183 20.68 -5.15 -10.17
C THR A 183 20.74 -3.63 -10.14
N ILE A 184 20.40 -3.03 -9.00
CA ILE A 184 20.43 -1.59 -8.77
C ILE A 184 21.23 -1.25 -7.53
N ASP A 185 21.97 -0.14 -7.58
CA ASP A 185 22.65 0.42 -6.41
C ASP A 185 21.66 1.25 -5.59
N VAL A 186 21.56 0.95 -4.30
CA VAL A 186 20.65 1.62 -3.36
C VAL A 186 21.45 2.27 -2.25
N VAL A 187 21.12 3.52 -1.95
CA VAL A 187 21.68 4.28 -0.85
C VAL A 187 20.51 4.71 0.04
N TYR A 188 20.42 4.11 1.21
CA TYR A 188 19.40 4.41 2.21
C TYR A 188 19.99 5.27 3.33
N THR A 189 19.30 6.33 3.73
CA THR A 189 19.70 7.20 4.84
C THR A 189 18.62 7.15 5.92
N GLY A 190 18.96 6.67 7.12
CA GLY A 190 17.99 6.48 8.20
C GLY A 190 18.52 5.62 9.35
N GLU A 191 17.63 4.96 10.09
CA GLU A 191 18.04 4.05 11.17
C GLU A 191 18.56 2.72 10.61
N LYS A 192 19.58 2.14 11.27
CA LYS A 192 20.19 0.89 10.84
C LYS A 192 19.18 -0.27 10.88
N PRO A 193 18.82 -0.87 9.74
CA PRO A 193 17.88 -1.99 9.67
C PRO A 193 18.55 -3.31 10.07
N ASP A 194 17.77 -4.28 10.55
CA ASP A 194 18.25 -5.63 10.82
C ASP A 194 18.21 -6.49 9.54
N MET A 195 19.35 -6.66 8.87
CA MET A 195 19.51 -7.42 7.60
C MET A 195 20.12 -8.81 7.78
N ARG A 196 20.07 -9.41 8.98
CA ARG A 196 20.81 -10.65 9.29
C ARG A 196 20.42 -11.91 8.49
N CYS A 197 19.38 -11.86 7.66
CA CYS A 197 18.90 -13.03 6.92
C CYS A 197 19.47 -13.09 5.50
N LYS A 198 19.89 -14.30 5.08
CA LYS A 198 20.14 -14.58 3.66
C LYS A 198 18.82 -14.50 2.90
N ASP A 199 18.87 -14.04 1.65
CA ASP A 199 17.70 -13.88 0.77
C ASP A 199 16.63 -12.92 1.33
N THR A 200 17.08 -11.85 1.98
CA THR A 200 16.20 -10.82 2.53
C THR A 200 15.50 -10.06 1.39
N GLN A 201 14.16 -10.09 1.37
CA GLN A 201 13.39 -9.20 0.52
C GLN A 201 13.33 -7.81 1.15
N ILE A 202 13.48 -6.80 0.33
CA ILE A 202 13.53 -5.39 0.72
C ILE A 202 12.55 -4.62 -0.16
N ARG A 203 11.77 -3.74 0.48
CA ARG A 203 11.05 -2.67 -0.19
C ARG A 203 11.72 -1.34 0.16
N ALA A 204 12.26 -0.66 -0.84
CA ALA A 204 12.91 0.64 -0.68
C ALA A 204 12.05 1.72 -1.36
N THR A 205 11.65 2.74 -0.61
CA THR A 205 10.93 3.90 -1.14
C THR A 205 11.87 5.09 -1.23
N GLY A 206 11.90 5.73 -2.40
CA GLY A 206 12.91 6.74 -2.72
C GLY A 206 12.80 7.25 -4.14
N GLN A 207 13.88 7.85 -4.63
CA GLN A 207 13.95 8.41 -5.97
C GLN A 207 15.29 8.10 -6.64
N PHE A 208 15.31 8.12 -7.97
CA PHE A 208 16.55 7.98 -8.72
C PHE A 208 17.39 9.26 -8.71
N GLU A 209 18.68 9.13 -8.42
CA GLU A 209 19.70 10.17 -8.57
C GLU A 209 20.84 9.61 -9.44
N GLY A 210 20.83 9.93 -10.73
CA GLY A 210 21.74 9.29 -11.68
C GLY A 210 21.46 7.78 -11.74
N ASN A 211 22.45 6.93 -11.53
CA ASN A 211 22.30 5.45 -11.54
C ASN A 211 22.02 4.84 -10.15
N VAL A 212 21.90 5.68 -9.13
CA VAL A 212 21.72 5.25 -7.75
C VAL A 212 20.30 5.54 -7.33
N PHE A 213 19.68 4.59 -6.64
CA PHE A 213 18.39 4.80 -5.99
C PHE A 213 18.59 5.31 -4.57
N LYS A 214 18.16 6.54 -4.31
CA LYS A 214 18.23 7.18 -2.99
C LYS A 214 16.97 6.85 -2.21
N ALA A 215 17.08 5.90 -1.31
CA ALA A 215 15.99 5.45 -0.46
C ALA A 215 15.88 6.32 0.80
N ARG A 216 14.69 6.80 1.09
CA ARG A 216 14.36 7.53 2.33
C ARG A 216 13.68 6.64 3.36
N ASP A 217 12.92 5.65 2.89
CA ASP A 217 12.20 4.69 3.71
C ASP A 217 12.55 3.29 3.21
N MET A 218 12.72 2.34 4.13
CA MET A 218 13.03 0.97 3.77
C MET A 218 12.38 -0.02 4.72
N TRP A 219 11.83 -1.09 4.14
CA TRP A 219 11.16 -2.17 4.86
C TRP A 219 11.80 -3.49 4.51
N VAL A 220 12.23 -4.23 5.53
CA VAL A 220 12.71 -5.60 5.41
C VAL A 220 11.51 -6.55 5.45
N LEU A 221 11.21 -7.19 4.33
CA LEU A 221 10.15 -8.18 4.21
C LEU A 221 10.71 -9.55 4.62
N LEU A 222 10.38 -9.99 5.83
CA LEU A 222 10.74 -11.33 6.30
C LEU A 222 9.93 -12.36 5.51
N SER A 223 10.61 -13.30 4.85
CA SER A 223 9.92 -14.42 4.20
C SER A 223 9.20 -15.27 5.26
N SER A 224 8.00 -15.76 4.94
CA SER A 224 7.15 -16.51 5.88
C SER A 224 7.84 -17.72 6.52
N LYS A 225 8.85 -18.30 5.85
CA LYS A 225 9.67 -19.41 6.36
C LYS A 225 10.44 -19.06 7.65
N TYR A 226 10.82 -17.79 7.83
CA TYR A 226 11.53 -17.35 9.04
C TYR A 226 10.58 -17.09 10.21
N TYR A 227 9.32 -16.74 9.94
CA TYR A 227 8.31 -16.59 10.99
C TYR A 227 8.09 -17.91 11.75
N THR A 228 8.10 -19.04 11.03
CA THR A 228 7.97 -20.38 11.63
C THR A 228 9.21 -20.81 12.40
N ALA A 229 10.41 -20.39 11.99
CA ALA A 229 11.66 -20.76 12.66
C ALA A 229 11.91 -19.93 13.95
N ARG A 230 11.55 -18.64 13.94
CA ARG A 230 11.65 -17.78 15.13
C ARG A 230 10.65 -18.22 16.20
N THR A 231 9.42 -18.55 15.81
CA THR A 231 8.39 -19.04 16.74
C THR A 231 8.66 -20.45 17.29
N SER A 232 9.42 -21.30 16.58
CA SER A 232 9.85 -22.61 17.11
C SER A 232 11.00 -22.50 18.09
N ASN A 233 11.97 -21.60 17.87
CA ASN A 233 13.08 -21.40 18.80
C ASN A 233 12.67 -20.68 20.08
N ASP A 234 11.70 -19.77 20.02
CA ASP A 234 11.20 -19.05 21.21
C ASP A 234 10.36 -19.93 22.15
N LYS A 235 9.87 -21.08 21.65
CA LYS A 235 9.23 -22.11 22.49
C LYS A 235 10.22 -23.09 23.13
N SER A 236 11.49 -23.07 22.73
CA SER A 236 12.53 -23.98 23.25
C SER A 236 13.37 -23.39 24.39
N SER A 237 13.21 -22.09 24.71
CA SER A 237 13.97 -21.40 25.76
C SER A 237 13.25 -21.32 27.11
N ASN A 238 12.02 -21.85 27.22
CA ASN A 238 11.27 -21.88 28.47
C ASN A 238 11.17 -23.31 29.02
N GLN A 239 12.30 -23.85 29.50
CA GLN A 239 12.32 -24.96 30.45
C GLN A 239 13.58 -24.93 31.32
N THR A 240 13.33 -24.83 32.63
CA THR A 240 14.21 -25.18 33.78
C THR A 240 15.07 -24.06 34.39
N LEU A 241 14.48 -23.34 35.35
CA LEU A 241 15.21 -22.75 36.48
C LEU A 241 14.99 -23.68 37.69
N PRO A 242 16.00 -24.38 38.24
CA PRO A 242 15.84 -25.07 39.50
C PRO A 242 15.91 -24.06 40.65
N LEU A 243 14.83 -24.01 41.45
CA LEU A 243 14.82 -23.46 42.80
C LEU A 243 15.84 -24.24 43.64
N LEU A 244 16.94 -23.59 44.01
CA LEU A 244 17.80 -24.02 45.11
C LEU A 244 17.17 -23.52 46.40
N VAL A 245 16.62 -24.48 47.15
CA VAL A 245 16.38 -24.39 48.59
C VAL A 245 17.69 -24.78 49.26
N ASP A 246 18.29 -23.84 49.99
CA ASP A 246 18.72 -23.96 51.39
C ASP A 246 19.18 -22.58 51.89
#